data_AF-A0A9W9YPQ6-F1
#
_entry.id   AF-A0A9W9YPQ6-F1
#
_cell.length_a   1.000
_cell.length_b   1.000
_cell.length_c   1.000
_cell.angle_alpha   90.00
_cell.angle_beta   90.00
_cell.angle_gamma   90.00
#
_symmetry.space_group_name_H-M   'P 1'
#
loop_
_entity.id
_entity.type
_entity.pdbx_description
1 polymer ?
#
loop_
_entity_poly.entity_id
_entity_poly.type
_entity_poly.pdbx_seq_one_letter_code
_entity_poly.pdbx_strand_id
1 'polypeptide(L)'
;MSRPKGFGLTSELENKKRVAYDCELAKKACEWMNEVCKTATPEYCVDFAGDYSWEGTHQKLKDGKLLIAAANIVAPDKKKKIQTLNSPFKLMENIGNFLAIADGIGVSSTDLFQTASLYDGNRLELSR
;
A
#
# COMPACT_ATOMS: atom_id res chain seq x y z
N MET A 1 8.83 30.67 -33.16
CA MET A 1 8.69 29.20 -33.22
C MET A 1 8.32 28.72 -31.83
N SER A 2 7.05 28.40 -31.58
CA SER A 2 6.59 27.97 -30.25
C SER A 2 5.84 26.65 -30.39
N ARG A 3 6.42 25.57 -29.87
CA ARG A 3 5.74 24.26 -29.74
C ARG A 3 4.87 24.30 -28.47
N PRO A 4 3.55 24.11 -28.56
CA PRO A 4 2.75 23.88 -27.37
C PRO A 4 3.13 22.52 -26.75
N LYS A 5 3.35 22.56 -25.44
CA LYS A 5 3.62 21.43 -24.56
C LYS A 5 2.41 20.47 -24.63
N GLY A 6 2.63 19.23 -25.06
CA GLY A 6 1.63 18.17 -25.05
C GLY A 6 1.26 17.80 -23.62
N PHE A 7 0.26 18.50 -23.06
CA PHE A 7 -0.44 18.16 -21.82
C PHE A 7 -1.90 17.98 -22.20
N GLY A 8 -2.34 16.74 -22.41
CA GLY A 8 -3.72 16.50 -22.79
C GLY A 8 -4.10 15.05 -23.11
N LEU A 9 -3.28 14.06 -22.72
CA LEU A 9 -3.59 12.64 -22.96
C LEU A 9 -3.39 11.72 -21.76
N THR A 10 -2.86 12.21 -20.64
CA THR A 10 -2.69 11.38 -19.42
C THR A 10 -3.90 11.45 -18.49
N SER A 11 -4.53 12.62 -18.32
CA SER A 11 -5.58 12.78 -17.30
C SER A 11 -6.93 12.12 -17.63
N GLU A 12 -7.23 11.88 -18.91
CA GLU A 12 -8.51 11.25 -19.32
C GLU A 12 -8.45 9.71 -19.30
N LEU A 13 -7.25 9.12 -19.36
CA LEU A 13 -7.07 7.67 -19.24
C LEU A 13 -7.08 7.20 -17.77
N GLU A 14 -6.73 8.08 -16.84
CA GLU A 14 -6.72 7.80 -15.40
C GLU A 14 -8.14 7.73 -14.80
N ASN A 15 -9.12 8.38 -15.45
CA ASN A 15 -10.50 8.44 -14.95
C ASN A 15 -11.31 7.14 -15.16
N LYS A 16 -10.77 6.18 -15.93
CA LYS A 16 -11.40 4.86 -16.18
C LYS A 16 -10.87 3.72 -15.31
N LYS A 17 -9.86 3.96 -14.46
CA LYS A 17 -9.23 2.91 -13.60
C LYS A 17 -9.99 2.59 -12.29
N ARG A 18 -11.23 3.07 -12.13
CA ARG A 18 -12.00 2.88 -10.89
C ARG A 18 -13.00 1.73 -11.00
N VAL A 19 -12.55 0.52 -10.71
CA VAL A 19 -13.37 -0.29 -9.79
C VAL A 19 -13.31 0.50 -8.49
N ALA A 20 -14.36 1.29 -8.22
CA ALA A 20 -14.41 2.42 -7.28
C ALA A 20 -13.38 2.32 -6.15
N TYR A 21 -12.29 3.09 -6.24
CA TYR A 21 -11.44 3.28 -5.07
C TYR A 21 -12.29 3.95 -4.00
N ASP A 22 -12.50 3.23 -2.91
CA ASP A 22 -13.31 3.69 -1.80
C ASP A 22 -12.40 4.38 -0.79
N CYS A 23 -12.44 5.71 -0.79
CA CYS A 23 -11.63 6.53 0.11
C CYS A 23 -12.06 6.40 1.57
N GLU A 24 -13.34 6.05 1.84
CA GLU A 24 -13.82 5.82 3.19
C GLU A 24 -13.28 4.50 3.74
N LEU A 25 -13.26 3.46 2.91
CA LEU A 25 -12.63 2.18 3.26
C LEU A 25 -11.12 2.35 3.46
N ALA A 26 -10.45 3.07 2.57
CA ALA A 26 -9.03 3.36 2.70
C ALA A 26 -8.73 4.12 4.00
N LYS A 27 -9.52 5.15 4.30
CA LYS A 27 -9.43 5.88 5.57
C LYS A 27 -9.55 4.94 6.78
N LYS A 28 -10.61 4.13 6.84
CA LYS A 28 -10.82 3.17 7.94
C LYS A 28 -9.66 2.20 8.09
N ALA A 29 -9.14 1.67 6.97
CA ALA A 29 -8.02 0.73 6.97
C ALA A 29 -6.72 1.40 7.46
N CYS A 30 -6.41 2.61 6.97
CA CYS A 30 -5.24 3.38 7.36
C CYS A 30 -5.28 3.80 8.84
N GLU A 31 -6.43 4.26 9.32
CA GLU A 31 -6.65 4.58 10.73
C GLU A 31 -6.48 3.34 11.59
N TRP A 32 -7.10 2.21 11.21
CA TRP A 32 -6.95 0.95 11.94
C TRP A 32 -5.49 0.47 12.01
N MET A 33 -4.75 0.50 10.91
CA MET A 33 -3.33 0.11 10.91
C MET A 33 -2.50 1.00 11.85
N ASN A 34 -2.76 2.31 11.85
CA ASN A 34 -2.11 3.24 12.77
C ASN A 34 -2.49 2.97 14.23
N GLU A 35 -3.77 2.72 14.53
CA GLU A 35 -4.21 2.38 15.89
C GLU A 35 -3.55 1.08 16.38
N VAL A 36 -3.49 0.05 15.54
CA VAL A 36 -2.79 -1.20 15.84
C VAL A 36 -1.32 -0.91 16.12
N CYS A 37 -0.63 -0.19 15.24
CA CYS A 37 0.78 0.16 15.39
C CYS A 37 1.07 1.04 16.62
N LYS A 38 0.18 1.97 17.00
CA LYS A 38 0.36 2.82 18.19
C LYS A 38 0.56 2.02 19.48
N THR A 39 -0.02 0.82 19.57
CA THR A 39 0.04 0.00 20.78
C THR A 39 1.39 -0.68 21.00
N ALA A 40 2.14 -0.98 19.93
CA ALA A 40 3.34 -1.82 20.02
C ALA A 40 4.54 -1.26 19.24
N THR A 41 4.31 -0.58 18.11
CA THR A 41 5.36 -0.08 17.23
C THR A 41 5.01 1.33 16.68
N PRO A 42 4.92 2.35 17.56
CA PRO A 42 4.51 3.70 17.18
C PRO A 42 5.46 4.38 16.19
N GLU A 43 6.70 3.91 16.10
CA GLU A 43 7.71 4.40 15.14
C GLU A 43 7.37 4.14 13.67
N TYR A 44 6.47 3.18 13.38
CA TYR A 44 6.02 2.85 12.02
C TYR A 44 4.64 3.40 11.69
N CYS A 45 4.02 4.16 12.60
CA CYS A 45 2.79 4.88 12.30
C CYS A 45 3.04 5.94 11.23
N VAL A 46 2.07 6.12 10.34
CA VAL A 46 2.17 7.06 9.23
C VAL A 46 1.09 8.11 9.35
N ASP A 47 1.48 9.37 9.33
CA ASP A 47 0.54 10.47 9.19
C ASP A 47 0.10 10.60 7.72
N PHE A 48 -1.20 10.40 7.49
CA PHE A 48 -1.83 10.54 6.18
C PHE A 48 -2.22 12.00 5.88
N ALA A 49 -2.06 12.93 6.83
CA ALA A 49 -2.40 14.35 6.68
C ALA A 49 -3.83 14.63 6.17
N GLY A 50 -4.76 13.68 6.38
CA GLY A 50 -6.12 13.74 5.86
C GLY A 50 -6.26 13.38 4.38
N ASP A 51 -5.18 13.04 3.68
CA ASP A 51 -5.20 12.60 2.29
C ASP A 51 -5.34 11.08 2.18
N TYR A 52 -6.60 10.65 2.08
CA TYR A 52 -6.99 9.26 1.82
C TYR A 52 -7.40 9.07 0.36
N SER A 53 -6.84 9.89 -0.54
CA SER A 53 -6.90 9.61 -1.97
C SER A 53 -6.07 8.37 -2.30
N TRP A 54 -6.28 7.81 -3.50
CA TRP A 54 -5.45 6.70 -3.98
C TRP A 54 -3.96 7.06 -3.94
N GLU A 55 -3.61 8.26 -4.42
CA GLU A 55 -2.22 8.73 -4.50
C GLU A 55 -1.62 8.93 -3.11
N GLY A 56 -2.34 9.60 -2.20
CA GLY A 56 -1.90 9.77 -0.81
C GLY A 56 -1.68 8.44 -0.10
N THR A 57 -2.68 7.56 -0.18
CA THR A 57 -2.60 6.23 0.43
C THR A 57 -1.46 5.40 -0.16
N HIS A 58 -1.32 5.39 -1.49
CA HIS A 58 -0.25 4.67 -2.18
C HIS A 58 1.13 5.20 -1.76
N GLN A 59 1.34 6.52 -1.76
CA GLN A 59 2.61 7.13 -1.39
C GLN A 59 3.04 6.78 0.04
N LYS A 60 2.07 6.61 0.94
CA LYS A 60 2.29 6.27 2.36
C LYS A 60 2.41 4.77 2.63
N LEU A 61 1.91 3.91 1.73
CA LEU A 61 1.96 2.45 1.90
C LEU A 61 3.02 1.76 1.03
N LYS A 62 3.52 2.41 -0.03
CA LYS A 62 4.49 1.82 -0.98
C LYS A 62 5.83 1.41 -0.37
N ASP A 63 6.19 1.93 0.80
CA ASP A 63 7.43 1.53 1.49
C ASP A 63 7.26 0.23 2.31
N GLY A 64 5.99 -0.16 2.53
CA GLY A 64 5.60 -1.40 3.17
C GLY A 64 5.83 -1.47 4.68
N LYS A 65 6.46 -0.48 5.33
CA LYS A 65 6.77 -0.54 6.78
C LYS A 65 5.51 -0.54 7.64
N LEU A 66 4.53 0.30 7.34
CA LEU A 66 3.24 0.31 8.07
C LEU A 66 2.51 -1.04 7.93
N LEU A 67 2.52 -1.62 6.72
CA LEU A 67 1.86 -2.89 6.44
C LEU A 67 2.47 -4.04 7.26
N ILE A 68 3.79 -4.22 7.18
CA ILE A 68 4.48 -5.28 7.91
C ILE A 68 4.43 -5.05 9.44
N ALA A 69 4.45 -3.79 9.90
CA ALA A 69 4.29 -3.47 11.32
C ALA A 69 2.91 -3.92 11.83
N ALA A 70 1.84 -3.57 11.12
CA ALA A 70 0.49 -3.99 11.48
C ALA A 70 0.36 -5.52 11.45
N ALA A 71 0.88 -6.19 10.41
CA ALA A 71 0.85 -7.65 10.31
C ALA A 71 1.64 -8.35 11.42
N ASN A 72 2.78 -7.81 11.84
CA ASN A 72 3.56 -8.36 12.96
C ASN A 72 2.81 -8.30 14.29
N ILE A 73 1.93 -7.33 14.46
CA ILE A 73 1.10 -7.19 15.67
C ILE A 73 -0.09 -8.15 15.62
N VAL A 74 -0.72 -8.28 14.45
CA VAL A 74 -1.84 -9.22 14.23
C VAL A 74 -1.40 -10.68 14.34
N ALA A 75 -0.21 -11.00 13.84
CA ALA A 75 0.33 -12.36 13.77
C ALA A 75 1.75 -12.42 14.38
N PRO A 76 1.89 -12.29 15.72
CA PRO A 76 3.19 -12.22 16.39
C PRO A 76 4.04 -13.49 16.21
N ASP A 77 3.40 -14.65 16.00
CA ASP A 77 4.06 -15.93 15.73
C ASP A 77 4.76 -15.95 14.36
N LYS A 78 4.23 -15.21 13.38
CA LYS A 78 4.75 -15.15 12.00
C LYS A 78 5.57 -13.89 11.73
N LYS A 79 5.96 -13.15 12.78
CA LYS A 79 6.60 -11.84 12.66
C LYS A 79 7.83 -11.87 11.76
N LYS A 80 7.95 -10.86 10.91
CA LYS A 80 9.08 -10.67 9.99
C LYS A 80 9.81 -9.37 10.32
N LYS A 81 11.11 -9.32 9.99
CA LYS A 81 11.93 -8.13 10.21
C LYS A 81 11.47 -7.01 9.26
N ILE A 82 11.29 -5.81 9.83
CA ILE A 82 10.97 -4.60 9.07
C ILE A 82 12.26 -4.02 8.48
N GLN A 83 12.28 -3.85 7.16
CA GLN A 83 13.42 -3.29 6.45
C GLN A 83 13.30 -1.77 6.44
N THR A 84 14.30 -1.11 7.02
CA THR A 84 14.30 0.35 7.19
C THR A 84 14.95 1.09 6.02
N LEU A 85 15.77 0.41 5.23
CA LEU A 85 16.47 0.97 4.07
C LEU A 85 15.51 1.33 2.93
N ASN A 86 15.70 2.50 2.33
CA ASN A 86 14.88 3.02 1.23
C ASN A 86 15.28 2.47 -0.16
N SER A 87 15.89 1.29 -0.22
CA SER A 87 16.22 0.65 -1.51
C SER A 87 14.96 -0.03 -2.08
N PRO A 88 14.70 0.04 -3.40
CA PRO A 88 13.53 -0.57 -4.04
C PRO A 88 13.29 -2.02 -3.60
N PHE A 89 14.35 -2.82 -3.60
CA PHE A 89 14.32 -4.23 -3.18
C PHE A 89 13.85 -4.41 -1.73
N LYS A 90 14.24 -3.49 -0.83
CA LYS A 90 13.89 -3.56 0.59
C LYS A 90 12.45 -3.11 0.85
N LEU A 91 11.97 -2.12 0.11
CA LEU A 91 10.56 -1.71 0.16
C LEU A 91 9.65 -2.83 -0.36
N MET A 92 10.01 -3.44 -1.49
CA MET A 92 9.30 -4.59 -2.04
C MET A 92 9.34 -5.80 -1.10
N GLU A 93 10.46 -6.03 -0.40
CA GLU A 93 10.60 -7.09 0.60
C GLU A 93 9.64 -6.87 1.80
N ASN A 94 9.45 -5.63 2.26
CA ASN A 94 8.45 -5.34 3.30
C ASN A 94 7.04 -5.70 2.86
N ILE A 95 6.66 -5.31 1.65
CA ILE A 95 5.34 -5.61 1.08
C ILE A 95 5.16 -7.13 0.92
N GLY A 96 6.17 -7.83 0.37
CA GLY A 96 6.13 -9.28 0.21
C GLY A 96 6.01 -10.02 1.55
N ASN A 97 6.71 -9.55 2.58
CA ASN A 97 6.60 -10.11 3.93
C ASN A 97 5.20 -9.92 4.53
N PHE A 98 4.57 -8.76 4.32
CA PHE A 98 3.17 -8.55 4.70
C PHE A 98 2.24 -9.57 4.04
N LEU A 99 2.38 -9.77 2.72
CA LEU A 99 1.56 -10.73 1.97
C LEU A 99 1.77 -12.16 2.44
N ALA A 100 3.01 -12.55 2.75
CA ALA A 100 3.33 -13.87 3.29
C ALA A 100 2.72 -14.10 4.70
N ILE A 101 2.66 -13.06 5.53
CA ILE A 101 1.97 -13.15 6.83
C ILE A 101 0.47 -13.28 6.62
N ALA A 102 -0.11 -12.46 5.74
CA ALA A 102 -1.54 -12.47 5.42
C ALA A 102 -2.01 -13.83 4.87
N ASP A 103 -1.27 -14.39 3.92
CA ASP A 103 -1.48 -15.77 3.43
C ASP A 103 -1.39 -16.78 4.57
N GLY A 104 -0.35 -16.66 5.40
CA GLY A 104 -0.11 -17.57 6.52
C GLY A 104 -1.17 -17.55 7.62
N ILE A 105 -2.01 -16.52 7.72
CA ILE A 105 -3.15 -16.43 8.66
C ILE A 105 -4.49 -16.78 8.00
N GLY A 106 -4.49 -17.19 6.72
CA GLY A 106 -5.68 -17.67 6.01
C GLY A 106 -6.40 -16.62 5.15
N VAL A 107 -5.75 -15.49 4.83
CA VAL A 107 -6.30 -14.56 3.83
C VAL A 107 -6.24 -15.23 2.45
N SER A 108 -7.36 -15.25 1.74
CA SER A 108 -7.46 -15.89 0.42
C SER A 108 -6.57 -15.18 -0.59
N SER A 109 -5.85 -15.95 -1.44
CA SER A 109 -4.93 -15.39 -2.43
C SER A 109 -5.61 -14.49 -3.47
N THR A 110 -6.93 -14.61 -3.64
CA THR A 110 -7.78 -13.74 -4.47
C THR A 110 -7.96 -12.34 -3.91
N ASP A 111 -7.85 -12.19 -2.58
CA ASP A 111 -7.99 -10.94 -1.85
C ASP A 111 -6.62 -10.28 -1.58
N LEU A 112 -5.53 -11.02 -1.81
CA LEU A 112 -4.17 -10.51 -1.74
C LEU A 112 -3.80 -9.75 -3.02
N PHE A 113 -3.10 -8.65 -2.84
CA PHE A 113 -2.49 -7.91 -3.95
C PHE A 113 -1.06 -8.42 -4.21
N GLN A 114 -0.49 -8.05 -5.36
CA GLN A 114 0.90 -8.34 -5.69
C GLN A 114 1.81 -7.21 -5.21
N THR A 115 3.02 -7.55 -4.76
CA THR A 115 4.04 -6.58 -4.34
C THR A 115 4.29 -5.50 -5.37
N ALA A 116 4.44 -5.88 -6.65
CA ALA A 116 4.66 -4.94 -7.74
C ALA A 116 3.51 -3.95 -7.89
N SER A 117 2.27 -4.39 -7.66
CA SER A 117 1.09 -3.57 -7.87
C SER A 117 0.94 -2.46 -6.83
N LEU A 118 1.27 -2.76 -5.57
CA LEU A 118 1.33 -1.73 -4.54
C LEU A 118 2.58 -0.87 -4.71
N TYR A 119 3.73 -1.44 -5.05
CA TYR A 119 4.97 -0.67 -5.19
C TYR A 119 4.89 0.35 -6.33
N ASP A 120 4.46 -0.09 -7.51
CA ASP A 120 4.40 0.72 -8.73
C ASP A 120 3.15 1.60 -8.78
N GLY A 121 2.15 1.33 -7.92
CA GLY A 121 0.86 2.03 -7.94
C GLY A 121 0.00 1.64 -9.15
N ASN A 122 0.43 0.62 -9.90
CA ASN A 122 -0.33 0.02 -10.97
C ASN A 122 -1.11 -1.17 -10.41
N ARG A 123 -2.41 -0.96 -10.17
CA ARG A 123 -3.33 -2.05 -9.85
C ARG A 123 -3.26 -3.09 -10.97
N LEU A 124 -3.11 -4.37 -10.59
CA LEU A 124 -3.13 -5.54 -11.47
C LEU A 124 -4.11 -5.32 -12.61
N GLU A 125 -3.58 -5.24 -13.82
CA GLU A 125 -4.39 -5.40 -15.00
C GLU A 125 -5.10 -6.74 -14.85
N LEU A 126 -6.44 -6.67 -14.81
CA LEU A 126 -7.31 -7.82 -14.98
C LEU A 126 -6.81 -8.60 -16.20
N SER A 127 -6.05 -9.65 -15.95
CA SER A 127 -5.83 -10.69 -16.94
C SER A 127 -7.18 -11.35 -17.10
N ARG A 128 -7.91 -10.92 -18.14
CA ARG A 128 -9.12 -11.56 -18.63
C ARG A 128 -8.84 -13.00 -19.01
#